data_AF-A0A521UKF3-F1
#
_entry.id   AF-A0A521UKF3-F1
#
_cell.length_a   1.000
_cell.length_b   1.000
_cell.length_c   1.000
_cell.angle_alpha   90.00
_cell.angle_beta   90.00
_cell.angle_gamma   90.00
#
_symmetry.space_group_name_H-M   'P 1'
#
loop_
_entity.id
_entity.type
_entity.pdbx_description
1 polymer ?
#
loop_
_entity_poly.entity_id
_entity_poly.type
_entity_poly.pdbx_seq_one_letter_code
_entity_poly.pdbx_strand_id
1 'polypeptide(L)' 'MSGLFDYRVATQLAASDPPFDALVMAAVMKADSTNRARLGVAFPELVAETTARYVAAGGLLDTDGARS' A
#
# COMPACT_ATOMS: atom_id res chain seq x y z
N MET A 1 0.91 -10.95 -16.03
CA MET A 1 1.38 -10.28 -17.27
C MET A 1 0.56 -9.02 -17.39
N SER A 2 1.18 -7.85 -17.23
CA SER A 2 0.47 -6.56 -17.28
C SER A 2 0.10 -6.23 -18.72
N GLY A 3 -1.14 -5.82 -18.97
CA GLY A 3 -1.64 -5.47 -20.31
C GLY A 3 -1.87 -3.97 -20.53
N LEU A 4 -2.39 -3.60 -21.71
CA LEU A 4 -2.80 -2.22 -22.04
C LEU A 4 -3.85 -1.69 -21.05
N PHE A 5 -4.73 -2.56 -20.55
CA PHE A 5 -5.72 -2.20 -19.54
C PHE A 5 -5.05 -1.73 -18.25
N ASP A 6 -4.13 -2.52 -17.70
CA ASP A 6 -3.41 -2.18 -16.46
C ASP A 6 -2.62 -0.87 -16.63
N TYR A 7 -2.00 -0.65 -17.79
CA TYR A 7 -1.29 0.59 -18.09
C TYR A 7 -2.22 1.81 -18.13
N ARG A 8 -3.41 1.68 -18.71
CA ARG A 8 -4.42 2.76 -18.71
C ARG A 8 -4.91 3.08 -17.31
N VAL A 9 -5.15 2.05 -16.48
CA VAL A 9 -5.51 2.25 -15.08
C VAL A 9 -4.37 2.92 -14.32
N ALA A 10 -3.12 2.49 -14.54
CA ALA A 10 -1.95 3.13 -13.94
C ALA A 10 -1.81 4.61 -14.37
N THR A 11 -2.12 4.93 -15.62
CA THR A 11 -2.13 6.32 -16.13
C THR A 11 -3.20 7.16 -15.44
N GLN A 12 -4.39 6.59 -15.20
CA GLN A 12 -5.46 7.27 -14.48
C GLN A 12 -5.09 7.51 -13.01
N LEU A 13 -4.48 6.51 -12.35
CA LEU A 13 -3.97 6.66 -10.98
C LEU A 13 -2.91 7.76 -10.92
N ALA A 14 -1.94 7.76 -11.84
CA ALA A 14 -0.92 8.81 -11.91
C ALA A 14 -1.53 10.20 -12.15
N ALA A 15 -2.55 10.32 -13.00
CA ALA A 15 -3.24 11.58 -13.25
C ALA A 15 -4.04 12.10 -12.05
N SER A 16 -4.49 11.22 -11.15
CA SER A 16 -5.17 11.61 -9.91
C SER A 16 -4.21 12.04 -8.78
N ASP A 17 -2.91 11.96 -9.01
CA ASP A 17 -1.83 12.37 -8.09
C ASP A 17 -1.98 11.88 -6.63
N PRO A 18 -2.27 10.59 -6.39
CA PRO A 18 -2.30 10.06 -5.03
C PRO A 18 -0.89 10.02 -4.45
N PRO A 19 -0.75 10.14 -3.12
CA PRO A 19 0.54 9.95 -2.47
C PRO A 19 1.17 8.61 -2.87
N PHE A 20 2.47 8.60 -3.16
CA PHE A 20 3.17 7.38 -3.58
C PHE A 20 3.03 6.26 -2.53
N ASP A 21 3.15 6.60 -1.25
CA ASP A 21 2.99 5.65 -0.16
C ASP A 21 1.60 5.00 -0.19
N ALA A 22 0.55 5.76 -0.49
CA ALA A 22 -0.81 5.22 -0.62
C ALA A 22 -0.92 4.21 -1.76
N LEU A 23 -0.21 4.41 -2.89
CA LEU A 23 -0.14 3.43 -3.97
C LEU A 23 0.58 2.15 -3.54
N VAL A 24 1.66 2.26 -2.77
CA VAL A 24 2.38 1.11 -2.21
C VAL A 24 1.50 0.37 -1.20
N MET A 25 0.83 1.07 -0.29
CA MET A 25 -0.09 0.46 0.67
C MET A 25 -1.22 -0.28 -0.05
N ALA A 26 -1.82 0.32 -1.09
CA ALA A 26 -2.83 -0.34 -1.91
C ALA A 26 -2.28 -1.58 -2.63
N ALA A 27 -1.05 -1.53 -3.13
CA ALA A 27 -0.38 -2.69 -3.73
C ALA A 27 -0.17 -3.81 -2.70
N VAL A 28 0.24 -3.49 -1.47
CA VAL A 28 0.40 -4.45 -0.37
C VAL A 28 -0.93 -5.12 0.00
N MET A 29 -2.02 -4.34 0.08
CA MET A 29 -3.36 -4.87 0.36
C MET A 29 -3.87 -5.82 -0.73
N LYS A 30 -3.50 -5.58 -1.99
CA LYS A 30 -3.93 -6.39 -3.14
C LYS A 30 -3.03 -7.59 -3.43
N ALA A 31 -1.77 -7.55 -3.00
CA ALA A 31 -0.76 -8.53 -3.35
C ALA A 31 -1.04 -9.92 -2.75
N ASP A 32 -0.76 -10.97 -3.53
CA ASP A 32 -0.56 -12.32 -3.01
C ASP A 32 0.69 -12.41 -2.13
N SER A 33 0.91 -13.57 -1.50
CA SER A 33 2.05 -13.79 -0.60
C SER A 33 3.42 -13.58 -1.25
N THR A 34 3.56 -13.89 -2.55
CA THR A 34 4.83 -13.75 -3.28
C THR A 34 5.12 -12.28 -3.59
N ASN A 35 4.14 -11.56 -4.12
CA ASN A 35 4.27 -10.14 -4.42
C ASN A 35 4.40 -9.32 -3.14
N ARG A 36 3.72 -9.71 -2.05
CA ARG A 36 3.87 -9.08 -0.74
C ARG A 36 5.27 -9.29 -0.16
N ALA A 37 5.88 -10.46 -0.33
CA ALA A 37 7.26 -10.68 0.06
C ALA A 37 8.24 -9.78 -0.71
N ARG A 38 8.04 -9.62 -2.02
CA ARG A 38 8.86 -8.69 -2.84
C ARG A 38 8.69 -7.23 -2.41
N LEU A 39 7.45 -6.81 -2.14
CA LEU A 39 7.16 -5.48 -1.60
C LEU A 39 7.83 -5.28 -0.23
N GLY A 40 7.88 -6.31 0.60
CA GLY A 40 8.54 -6.28 1.91
C GLY A 40 10.06 -6.08 1.82
N VAL A 41 10.69 -6.54 0.74
CA VAL A 41 12.12 -6.26 0.48
C VAL A 41 12.33 -4.82 0.03
N ALA A 42 11.44 -4.28 -0.80
CA ALA A 42 11.59 -2.94 -1.38
C ALA A 42 11.13 -1.80 -0.45
N PHE A 43 10.07 -2.02 0.31
CA PHE A 43 9.40 -1.02 1.15
C PHE A 43 9.06 -1.60 2.54
N PRO A 44 10.06 -2.04 3.32
CA PRO A 44 9.83 -2.78 4.56
C PRO A 44 8.96 -2.00 5.57
N GLU A 45 9.18 -0.70 5.73
CA GLU A 45 8.42 0.16 6.64
C GLU A 45 6.96 0.29 6.22
N LEU A 46 6.70 0.53 4.94
CA LEU A 46 5.33 0.63 4.42
C LEU A 46 4.59 -0.70 4.50
N VAL A 47 5.26 -1.83 4.29
CA VAL A 47 4.63 -3.15 4.46
C VAL A 47 4.27 -3.38 5.93
N ALA A 48 5.17 -3.06 6.86
CA ALA A 48 4.90 -3.20 8.29
C ALA A 48 3.72 -2.32 8.72
N GLU A 49 3.74 -1.04 8.34
CA GLU A 49 2.68 -0.06 8.62
C GLU A 49 1.33 -0.50 8.03
N THR A 50 1.30 -0.84 6.74
CA THR A 50 0.07 -1.29 6.06
C THR A 50 -0.51 -2.52 6.74
N THR A 51 0.35 -3.45 7.15
CA THR A 51 -0.08 -4.68 7.80
C THR A 51 -0.68 -4.40 9.18
N ALA A 52 -0.03 -3.55 9.97
CA ALA A 52 -0.52 -3.15 11.28
C ALA A 52 -1.88 -2.44 11.15
N ARG A 53 -2.01 -1.51 10.19
CA ARG A 53 -3.27 -0.78 9.93
C ARG A 53 -4.37 -1.68 9.40
N TYR A 54 -4.06 -2.63 8.52
CA TYR A 54 -5.07 -3.50 7.90
C TYR A 54 -5.83 -4.36 8.91
N VAL A 55 -5.16 -4.77 10.00
CA VAL A 55 -5.77 -5.58 11.07
C VAL A 55 -6.34 -4.73 12.22
N ALA A 56 -5.98 -3.45 12.29
CA ALA A 56 -6.45 -2.53 13.32
C ALA A 56 -7.87 -2.03 13.04
N ALA A 57 -8.65 -1.82 14.10
CA ALA A 57 -10.00 -1.28 13.98
C ALA A 57 -9.95 0.13 13.36
N GLY A 58 -10.58 0.30 12.20
CA GLY A 58 -10.57 1.57 11.47
C GLY A 58 -9.19 2.01 10.95
N GLY A 59 -8.17 1.14 10.97
CA GLY A 59 -6.82 1.48 10.54
C GLY A 59 -6.03 2.37 11.49
N LEU A 60 -6.50 2.55 12.73
CA LEU A 60 -5.87 3.37 13.75
C LEU A 60 -4.82 2.55 14.52
N LEU A 61 -3.60 3.08 14.59
CA LEU A 61 -2.54 2.52 15.42
C LEU A 61 -2.47 3.25 16.76
N ASP A 62 -1.99 2.58 17.80
CA ASP A 62 -1.81 3.18 19.14
C ASP A 62 -0.93 4.43 19.11
N THR A 63 0.01 4.49 18.16
CA THR A 63 0.90 5.63 17.93
C THR A 63 0.21 6.84 17.33
N ASP A 64 -0.96 6.69 16.69
CA ASP A 64 -1.70 7.81 16.09
C ASP A 64 -2.30 8.72 17.18
N GLY A 65 -2.61 8.16 18.36
CA GLY A 65 -3.17 8.91 19.51
C GLY A 65 -2.13 9.39 20.53
N ALA A 66 -0.87 8.95 20.43
CA ALA A 66 0.16 9.18 21.46
C ALA A 66 0.91 10.52 21.36
N ARG A 67 0.51 11.41 20.44
CA ARG A 67 0.96 12.82 20.45
C ARG A 67 -0.15 13.69 21.05
N SER A 68 -0.23 13.72 22.37
CA SER A 68 -0.90 14.77 23.14
C SER A 68 0.13 15.82 23.59
#